data_AF-A0A0P0V165-F1
#
_entry.id   AF-A0A0P0V165-F1
#
_cell.length_a   1.000
_cell.length_b   1.000
_cell.length_c   1.000
_cell.angle_alpha   90.00
_cell.angle_beta   90.00
_cell.angle_gamma   90.00
#
_symmetry.space_group_name_H-M   'P 1'
#
loop_
_entity.id
_entity.type
_entity.pdbx_description
1 polymer ?
#
loop_
_entity_poly.entity_id
_entity_poly.type
_entity_poly.pdbx_seq_one_letter_code
_entity_poly.pdbx_strand_id
1 'polypeptide(L)'
;MAIRKQLVQVQPKKIEMWQWQPPPLHPGVVTMAKHKLQLEDLSQTCRRDHYCVRCVHAFCSHCCDDHHFVPLGSHIVIPIAGVDAATGKPVIPAHYPRRPDLPITDFVIGLINANDFAEEHPRDAYCMYCFMAFSTALCHHHHTCAADCVLRIVRSHDGRHCVRCTGDEPWFPYMESVLGDPVAVEEEEGDDGEVVAVLLLLPVLRRSSPTACVHCGGEVPKHMRRSVLCSPACDAAHQLEVAQRRERRDAVLAARRLAKLNIHAV
;
A
#
# COMPACT_ATOMS: atom_id res chain seq x y z
N MET A 1 -55.73 -7.01 -38.42
CA MET A 1 -55.15 -7.80 -37.31
C MET A 1 -53.66 -7.56 -37.27
N ALA A 2 -53.19 -6.76 -36.31
CA ALA A 2 -51.77 -6.43 -36.15
C ALA A 2 -51.11 -7.43 -35.20
N ILE A 3 -50.16 -8.24 -35.69
CA ILE A 3 -49.38 -9.17 -34.87
C ILE A 3 -48.19 -8.40 -34.29
N ARG A 4 -48.31 -8.00 -33.02
CA ARG A 4 -47.27 -7.33 -32.25
C ARG A 4 -46.24 -8.39 -31.80
N LYS A 5 -45.09 -8.48 -32.46
CA LYS A 5 -43.96 -9.29 -31.98
C LYS A 5 -43.42 -8.65 -30.70
N GLN A 6 -43.63 -9.30 -29.56
CA GLN A 6 -42.95 -8.97 -28.31
C GLN A 6 -41.45 -9.27 -28.48
N LEU A 7 -40.63 -8.22 -28.51
CA LEU A 7 -39.20 -8.31 -28.25
C LEU A 7 -39.03 -8.70 -26.78
N VAL A 8 -38.66 -9.95 -26.54
CA VAL A 8 -38.20 -10.41 -25.22
C VAL A 8 -36.86 -9.72 -24.96
N GLN A 9 -36.85 -8.69 -24.12
CA GLN A 9 -35.63 -8.15 -23.54
C GLN A 9 -35.02 -9.22 -22.63
N VAL A 10 -34.01 -9.91 -23.13
CA VAL A 10 -33.13 -10.73 -22.29
C VAL A 10 -32.23 -9.77 -21.53
N GLN A 11 -32.57 -9.51 -20.27
CA GLN A 11 -31.69 -8.83 -19.31
C GLN A 11 -30.38 -9.62 -19.22
N PRO A 12 -29.20 -9.02 -19.42
CA PRO A 12 -27.95 -9.72 -19.22
C PRO A 12 -27.87 -10.13 -17.75
N LYS A 13 -27.83 -11.43 -17.47
CA LYS A 13 -27.53 -11.94 -16.13
C LYS A 13 -26.17 -11.35 -15.73
N LYS A 14 -26.19 -10.53 -14.68
CA LYS A 14 -24.99 -10.03 -14.00
C LYS A 14 -24.14 -11.27 -13.69
N ILE A 15 -23.01 -11.42 -14.36
CA ILE A 15 -22.02 -12.42 -13.98
C ILE A 15 -21.53 -11.95 -12.61
N GLU A 16 -22.00 -12.60 -11.54
CA GLU A 16 -21.35 -12.50 -10.25
C GLU A 16 -19.94 -13.06 -10.43
N MET A 17 -19.00 -12.16 -10.76
CA MET A 17 -17.60 -12.40 -10.50
C MET A 17 -17.52 -12.76 -9.02
N TRP A 18 -17.17 -14.01 -8.73
CA TRP A 18 -16.85 -14.48 -7.39
C TRP A 18 -16.02 -13.41 -6.69
N GLN A 19 -16.66 -12.66 -5.79
CA GLN A 19 -15.97 -11.73 -4.91
C GLN A 19 -15.13 -12.60 -3.99
N TRP A 20 -13.89 -12.86 -4.40
CA TRP A 20 -12.91 -13.46 -3.52
C TRP A 20 -12.75 -12.50 -2.34
N GLN A 21 -13.34 -12.86 -1.21
CA GLN A 21 -13.03 -12.22 0.05
C GLN A 21 -11.70 -12.81 0.50
N PRO A 22 -10.64 -12.00 0.67
CA PRO A 22 -9.43 -12.52 1.29
C PRO A 22 -9.80 -13.10 2.65
N PRO A 23 -9.13 -14.19 3.06
CA PRO A 23 -9.27 -14.67 4.41
C PRO A 23 -8.95 -13.53 5.40
N PRO A 24 -9.52 -13.51 6.61
CA PRO A 24 -9.16 -12.52 7.61
C PRO A 24 -7.65 -12.50 7.84
N LEU A 25 -7.08 -11.32 8.07
CA LEU A 25 -5.65 -11.13 8.33
C LEU A 25 -5.20 -12.00 9.51
N HIS A 26 -4.51 -13.10 9.22
CA HIS A 26 -4.01 -14.01 10.25
C HIS A 26 -3.04 -13.27 11.19
N PRO A 27 -3.04 -13.50 12.52
CA PRO A 27 -2.19 -12.77 13.47
C PRO A 27 -0.69 -12.76 13.13
N GLY A 28 -0.20 -13.83 12.50
CA GLY A 28 1.17 -13.92 12.00
C GLY A 28 1.48 -12.95 10.84
N VAL A 29 0.52 -12.73 9.93
CA VAL A 29 0.64 -11.78 8.81
C VAL A 29 0.71 -10.37 9.37
N VAL A 30 -0.23 -10.01 10.24
CA VAL A 30 -0.23 -8.72 10.95
C VAL A 30 1.10 -8.44 11.64
N THR A 31 1.64 -9.43 12.35
CA THR A 31 2.91 -9.28 13.08
C THR A 31 4.07 -9.01 12.14
N MET A 32 4.10 -9.65 10.98
CA MET A 32 5.11 -9.37 9.95
C MET A 32 4.90 -7.98 9.35
N ALA A 33 3.65 -7.63 9.04
CA ALA A 33 3.28 -6.35 8.45
C ALA A 33 3.71 -5.17 9.31
N LYS A 34 3.45 -5.20 10.63
CA LYS A 34 3.90 -4.14 11.53
C LYS A 34 5.43 -4.02 11.54
N HIS A 35 6.16 -5.13 11.62
CA HIS A 35 7.63 -5.11 11.69
C HIS A 35 8.25 -4.55 10.41
N LYS A 36 7.67 -4.91 9.26
CA LYS A 36 8.14 -4.47 7.95
C LYS A 36 7.86 -2.99 7.73
N LEU A 37 6.67 -2.51 8.08
CA LEU A 37 6.33 -1.08 7.98
C LEU A 37 7.28 -0.18 8.78
N GLN A 38 7.68 -0.59 9.99
CA GLN A 38 8.63 0.18 10.81
C GLN A 38 10.02 0.33 10.18
N LEU A 39 10.40 -0.59 9.28
CA LEU A 39 11.70 -0.61 8.59
C LEU A 39 11.61 -0.08 7.15
N GLU A 40 10.41 -0.06 6.58
CA GLU A 40 10.12 0.31 5.18
C GLU A 40 10.61 1.71 4.80
N ASP A 41 11.41 1.87 3.76
CA ASP A 41 11.87 3.20 3.36
C ASP A 41 10.80 3.94 2.54
N LEU A 42 9.91 4.62 3.26
CA LEU A 42 8.81 5.39 2.68
C LEU A 42 9.27 6.63 1.90
N SER A 43 10.56 6.97 1.93
CA SER A 43 11.11 8.04 1.09
C SER A 43 11.33 7.60 -0.36
N GLN A 44 11.36 6.29 -0.61
CA GLN A 44 11.54 5.76 -1.95
C GLN A 44 10.30 5.94 -2.81
N THR A 45 10.55 5.96 -4.11
CA THR A 45 9.53 6.00 -5.16
C THR A 45 9.37 4.62 -5.80
N CYS A 46 8.28 4.45 -6.54
CA CYS A 46 8.14 3.39 -7.52
C CYS A 46 8.30 4.02 -8.91
N ARG A 47 8.97 3.29 -9.81
CA ARG A 47 9.11 3.65 -11.22
C ARG A 47 8.90 2.40 -12.04
N ARG A 48 8.35 2.56 -13.25
CA ARG A 48 8.29 1.45 -14.19
C ARG A 48 9.72 1.07 -14.57
N ASP A 49 10.01 -0.22 -14.54
CA ASP A 49 11.34 -0.78 -14.82
C ASP A 49 11.24 -2.11 -15.58
N HIS A 50 10.03 -2.61 -15.85
CA HIS A 50 9.80 -3.82 -16.62
C HIS A 50 8.65 -3.63 -17.59
N TYR A 51 8.69 -4.38 -18.69
CA TYR A 51 7.60 -4.45 -19.67
C TYR A 51 7.21 -5.90 -19.93
N CYS A 52 5.93 -6.22 -19.75
CA CYS A 52 5.41 -7.53 -20.10
C CYS A 52 4.84 -7.52 -21.53
N VAL A 53 5.44 -8.31 -22.42
CA VAL A 53 4.99 -8.40 -23.83
C VAL A 53 3.58 -8.98 -23.93
N ARG A 54 3.24 -9.94 -23.05
CA ARG A 54 1.94 -10.61 -23.08
C ARG A 54 0.81 -9.74 -22.51
N CYS A 55 1.10 -8.97 -21.45
CA CYS A 55 0.13 -8.04 -20.87
C CYS A 55 0.05 -6.72 -21.63
N VAL A 56 1.06 -6.43 -22.46
CA VAL A 56 1.20 -5.14 -23.14
C VAL A 56 1.19 -3.99 -22.12
N HIS A 57 1.97 -4.15 -21.05
CA HIS A 57 1.95 -3.22 -19.93
C HIS A 57 3.34 -3.06 -19.31
N ALA A 58 3.70 -1.81 -19.01
CA ALA A 58 4.89 -1.45 -18.25
C ALA A 58 4.55 -1.39 -16.75
N PHE A 59 5.44 -1.90 -15.90
CA PHE A 59 5.19 -2.04 -14.46
C PHE A 59 6.48 -1.89 -13.65
N CYS A 60 6.32 -1.79 -12.33
CA CYS A 60 7.42 -1.77 -11.36
C CYS A 60 7.65 -3.18 -10.80
N SER A 61 8.88 -3.70 -10.90
CA SER A 61 9.28 -5.03 -10.39
C SER A 61 8.91 -5.24 -8.93
N HIS A 62 9.02 -4.17 -8.14
CA HIS A 62 8.72 -4.15 -6.71
C HIS A 62 7.42 -4.87 -6.35
N CYS A 63 6.33 -4.65 -7.10
CA CYS A 63 5.00 -5.12 -6.66
C CYS A 63 4.30 -6.04 -7.66
N CYS A 64 4.86 -6.21 -8.86
CA CYS A 64 4.16 -6.89 -9.94
C CYS A 64 4.88 -8.16 -10.44
N ASP A 65 6.07 -8.48 -9.92
CA ASP A 65 6.84 -9.66 -10.33
C ASP A 65 6.17 -10.99 -9.98
N ASP A 66 5.43 -11.08 -8.88
CA ASP A 66 4.88 -12.36 -8.39
C ASP A 66 3.93 -13.03 -9.41
N HIS A 67 3.11 -12.27 -10.12
CA HIS A 67 2.22 -12.85 -11.14
C HIS A 67 2.98 -13.30 -12.40
N HIS A 68 4.22 -12.82 -12.59
CA HIS A 68 5.13 -13.30 -13.62
C HIS A 68 5.95 -14.53 -13.16
N PHE A 69 5.93 -14.85 -11.87
CA PHE A 69 6.65 -15.97 -11.26
C PHE A 69 5.79 -17.25 -11.10
N VAL A 70 4.47 -17.12 -10.99
CA VAL A 70 3.51 -18.23 -10.71
C VAL A 70 3.11 -18.98 -12.00
N PRO A 71 2.90 -20.32 -11.98
CA PRO A 71 3.18 -21.19 -13.13
C PRO A 71 2.10 -21.25 -14.23
N LEU A 72 1.12 -20.35 -14.24
CA LEU A 72 0.03 -20.39 -15.24
C LEU A 72 0.34 -19.65 -16.55
N GLY A 73 1.54 -19.08 -16.67
CA GLY A 73 2.07 -18.63 -17.96
C GLY A 73 3.40 -17.91 -17.80
N SER A 74 4.46 -18.45 -18.41
CA SER A 74 5.76 -17.77 -18.51
C SER A 74 5.62 -16.50 -19.38
N HIS A 75 5.31 -15.38 -18.74
CA HIS A 75 5.25 -14.10 -19.43
C HIS A 75 6.67 -13.70 -19.87
N ILE A 76 6.79 -13.21 -21.11
CA ILE A 76 8.04 -12.59 -21.58
C ILE A 76 8.09 -11.19 -20.97
N VAL A 77 8.93 -11.04 -19.95
CA VAL A 77 9.13 -9.79 -19.21
C VAL A 77 10.49 -9.22 -19.56
N ILE A 78 10.52 -8.03 -20.15
CA ILE A 78 11.73 -7.34 -20.56
C ILE A 78 12.11 -6.35 -19.46
N PRO A 79 13.26 -6.52 -18.78
CA PRO A 79 13.76 -5.53 -17.84
C PRO A 79 14.28 -4.30 -18.60
N ILE A 80 13.95 -3.12 -18.09
CA ILE A 80 14.38 -1.83 -18.60
C ILE A 80 15.44 -1.28 -17.65
N ALA A 81 16.68 -1.18 -18.15
CA ALA A 81 17.84 -0.87 -17.31
C ALA A 81 17.83 0.58 -16.75
N GLY A 82 16.95 1.43 -17.28
CA GLY A 82 16.79 2.81 -16.89
C GLY A 82 16.27 3.64 -18.06
N VAL A 83 16.37 4.96 -17.91
CA VAL A 83 16.06 5.93 -18.96
C VAL A 83 17.35 6.61 -19.37
N ASP A 84 17.60 6.69 -20.67
CA ASP A 84 18.74 7.40 -21.22
C ASP A 84 18.57 8.90 -20.98
N ALA A 85 19.55 9.51 -20.31
CA ALA A 85 19.47 10.90 -19.88
C ALA A 85 19.47 11.91 -21.04
N ALA A 86 20.03 11.55 -22.21
CA ALA A 86 20.10 12.45 -23.35
C ALA A 86 18.82 12.45 -24.18
N THR A 87 18.15 11.30 -24.28
CA THR A 87 16.98 11.10 -25.15
C THR A 87 15.66 10.99 -24.38
N GLY A 88 15.71 10.77 -23.06
CA GLY A 88 14.53 10.51 -22.23
C GLY A 88 13.86 9.17 -22.54
N LYS A 89 14.50 8.30 -23.33
CA LYS A 89 13.92 7.01 -23.77
C LYS A 89 14.37 5.86 -22.87
N PRO A 90 13.55 4.80 -22.73
CA PRO A 90 13.95 3.62 -21.99
C PRO A 90 15.17 2.95 -22.64
N VAL A 91 16.10 2.46 -21.82
CA VAL A 91 17.24 1.66 -22.26
C VAL A 91 16.77 0.22 -22.43
N ILE A 92 16.44 -0.14 -23.68
CA ILE A 92 15.88 -1.44 -24.04
C ILE A 92 17.02 -2.44 -24.35
N PRO A 93 17.02 -3.66 -23.77
CA PRO A 93 17.96 -4.71 -24.15
C PRO A 93 17.87 -5.07 -25.64
N ALA A 94 18.98 -5.46 -26.24
CA ALA A 94 18.99 -5.86 -27.66
C ALA A 94 18.24 -7.18 -27.94
N HIS A 95 18.19 -8.09 -26.95
CA HIS A 95 17.64 -9.44 -27.11
C HIS A 95 16.62 -9.75 -26.02
N TYR A 96 15.70 -10.66 -26.31
CA TYR A 96 14.73 -11.11 -25.33
C TYR A 96 15.44 -11.78 -24.12
N PRO A 97 14.90 -11.59 -22.90
CA PRO A 97 15.44 -12.26 -21.72
C PRO A 97 15.50 -13.77 -21.91
N ARG A 98 16.63 -14.38 -21.50
CA ARG A 98 16.92 -15.83 -21.64
C ARG A 98 16.97 -16.34 -23.10
N ARG A 99 16.96 -15.45 -24.11
CA ARG A 99 17.04 -15.77 -25.53
C ARG A 99 18.02 -14.84 -26.24
N PRO A 100 19.34 -14.99 -26.01
CA PRO A 100 20.36 -14.12 -26.60
C PRO A 100 20.44 -14.25 -28.13
N ASP A 101 19.85 -15.30 -28.70
CA ASP A 101 19.73 -15.56 -30.13
C ASP A 101 18.62 -14.74 -30.81
N LEU A 102 17.69 -14.19 -30.03
CA LEU A 102 16.47 -13.58 -30.55
C LEU A 102 16.42 -12.08 -30.23
N PRO A 103 16.65 -11.19 -31.23
CA PRO A 103 16.57 -9.75 -31.01
C PRO A 103 15.14 -9.32 -30.69
N ILE A 104 15.00 -8.26 -29.88
CA ILE A 104 13.70 -7.64 -29.63
C ILE A 104 13.24 -6.97 -30.92
N THR A 105 11.99 -7.22 -31.31
CA THR A 105 11.45 -6.71 -32.58
C THR A 105 11.12 -5.22 -32.48
N ASP A 106 11.20 -4.50 -33.60
CA ASP A 106 10.83 -3.07 -33.67
C ASP A 106 9.41 -2.80 -33.18
N PHE A 107 8.48 -3.74 -33.41
CA PHE A 107 7.13 -3.67 -32.88
C PHE A 107 7.10 -3.59 -31.35
N VAL A 108 7.84 -4.48 -30.67
CA VAL A 108 7.90 -4.48 -29.19
C VAL A 108 8.66 -3.26 -28.67
N ILE A 109 9.73 -2.84 -29.35
CA ILE A 109 10.44 -1.59 -29.04
C ILE A 109 9.50 -0.39 -29.12
N GLY A 110 8.64 -0.32 -30.15
CA GLY A 110 7.63 0.72 -30.30
C GLY A 110 6.64 0.76 -29.15
N LEU A 111 6.16 -0.41 -28.71
CA LEU A 111 5.26 -0.51 -27.55
C LEU A 111 5.93 -0.08 -26.24
N ILE A 112 7.19 -0.48 -26.02
CA ILE A 112 7.94 -0.06 -24.84
C ILE A 112 8.10 1.46 -24.83
N ASN A 113 8.53 2.06 -25.96
CA ASN A 113 8.70 3.51 -26.08
C ASN A 113 7.40 4.33 -25.91
N ALA A 114 6.22 3.70 -25.99
CA ALA A 114 4.95 4.36 -25.73
C ALA A 114 4.61 4.50 -24.22
N ASN A 115 5.42 3.94 -23.34
CA ASN A 115 5.23 4.02 -21.89
C ASN A 115 6.23 4.99 -21.25
N ASP A 116 5.81 5.61 -20.15
CA ASP A 116 6.70 6.44 -19.34
C ASP A 116 7.46 5.60 -18.30
N PHE A 117 8.77 5.53 -18.47
CA PHE A 117 9.73 4.88 -17.56
C PHE A 117 10.53 5.88 -16.74
N ALA A 118 10.37 7.19 -16.97
CA ALA A 118 11.09 8.24 -16.26
C ALA A 118 10.33 8.70 -15.01
N GLU A 119 8.99 8.75 -15.08
CA GLU A 119 8.15 9.23 -14.00
C GLU A 119 8.30 8.37 -12.73
N GLU A 120 8.70 9.04 -11.65
CA GLU A 120 8.74 8.46 -10.32
C GLU A 120 7.47 8.79 -9.56
N HIS A 121 6.87 7.76 -8.95
CA HIS A 121 5.65 7.92 -8.17
C HIS A 121 5.92 7.63 -6.69
N PRO A 122 5.37 8.43 -5.77
CA PRO A 122 5.54 8.19 -4.35
C PRO A 122 4.91 6.86 -3.92
N ARG A 123 5.49 6.25 -2.89
CA ARG A 123 4.88 5.11 -2.21
C ARG A 123 3.81 5.61 -1.22
N ASP A 124 2.63 5.85 -1.76
CA ASP A 124 1.46 6.43 -1.09
C ASP A 124 0.57 5.37 -0.39
N ALA A 125 0.97 4.11 -0.40
CA ALA A 125 0.28 3.05 0.30
C ALA A 125 1.22 1.96 0.82
N TYR A 126 0.73 1.15 1.76
CA TYR A 126 1.40 -0.03 2.28
C TYR A 126 0.43 -1.19 2.38
N CYS A 127 0.77 -2.33 1.77
CA CYS A 127 -0.06 -3.54 1.82
C CYS A 127 0.42 -4.46 2.94
N MET A 128 -0.46 -4.78 3.88
CA MET A 128 -0.15 -5.69 4.98
C MET A 128 0.01 -7.14 4.54
N TYR A 129 -0.49 -7.55 3.38
CA TYR A 129 -0.26 -8.90 2.85
C TYR A 129 1.08 -9.02 2.12
N CYS A 130 1.42 -8.00 1.32
CA CYS A 130 2.67 -7.99 0.57
C CYS A 130 3.85 -7.54 1.43
N PHE A 131 3.58 -6.91 2.58
CA PHE A 131 4.57 -6.34 3.49
C PHE A 131 5.47 -5.27 2.86
N MET A 132 4.92 -4.49 1.92
CA MET A 132 5.66 -3.52 1.12
C MET A 132 4.86 -2.25 0.87
N ALA A 133 5.57 -1.11 0.86
CA ALA A 133 5.01 0.16 0.45
C ALA A 133 5.03 0.32 -1.07
N PHE A 134 4.00 0.91 -1.67
CA PHE A 134 3.84 0.95 -3.12
C PHE A 134 3.13 2.22 -3.56
N SER A 135 3.21 2.49 -4.87
CA SER A 135 2.45 3.57 -5.51
C SER A 135 1.12 3.02 -6.03
N THR A 136 0.00 3.59 -5.57
CA THR A 136 -1.34 3.16 -5.99
C THR A 136 -1.68 3.59 -7.41
N ALA A 137 -0.95 4.58 -7.95
CA ALA A 137 -1.04 4.99 -9.35
C ALA A 137 -0.33 4.00 -10.30
N LEU A 138 0.69 3.29 -9.82
CA LEU A 138 1.49 2.36 -10.65
C LEU A 138 1.16 0.88 -10.43
N CYS A 139 0.98 0.46 -9.18
CA CYS A 139 1.03 -0.95 -8.82
C CYS A 139 -0.37 -1.56 -8.76
N HIS A 140 -0.85 -2.07 -9.90
CA HIS A 140 -2.21 -2.60 -10.03
C HIS A 140 -2.48 -3.91 -9.25
N HIS A 141 -1.44 -4.69 -8.91
CA HIS A 141 -1.59 -5.94 -8.15
C HIS A 141 -2.34 -5.73 -6.83
N HIS A 142 -2.22 -4.56 -6.21
CA HIS A 142 -2.88 -4.27 -4.94
C HIS A 142 -4.39 -4.05 -5.03
N HIS A 143 -4.97 -3.97 -6.23
CA HIS A 143 -6.43 -4.07 -6.40
C HIS A 143 -6.94 -5.50 -6.21
N THR A 144 -6.06 -6.51 -6.29
CA THR A 144 -6.41 -7.92 -6.00
C THR A 144 -6.30 -8.26 -4.51
N CYS A 145 -5.47 -7.53 -3.76
CA CYS A 145 -5.53 -7.53 -2.30
C CYS A 145 -6.80 -6.79 -1.86
N ALA A 146 -7.44 -7.20 -0.75
CA ALA A 146 -8.56 -6.42 -0.26
C ALA A 146 -8.11 -5.05 0.24
N ALA A 147 -8.99 -4.08 0.03
CA ALA A 147 -8.78 -2.68 0.41
C ALA A 147 -8.55 -2.52 1.93
N ASP A 148 -9.14 -3.38 2.75
CA ASP A 148 -8.95 -3.40 4.21
C ASP A 148 -7.52 -3.79 4.62
N CYS A 149 -6.70 -4.25 3.69
CA CYS A 149 -5.31 -4.63 3.94
C CYS A 149 -4.31 -3.55 3.53
N VAL A 150 -4.78 -2.41 3.03
CA VAL A 150 -3.96 -1.34 2.48
C VAL A 150 -4.06 -0.10 3.36
N LEU A 151 -2.93 0.32 3.93
CA LEU A 151 -2.82 1.57 4.66
C LEU A 151 -2.46 2.68 3.67
N ARG A 152 -3.19 3.79 3.69
CA ARG A 152 -2.87 4.98 2.90
C ARG A 152 -1.82 5.82 3.62
N ILE A 153 -0.73 6.10 2.93
CA ILE A 153 0.42 6.86 3.44
C ILE A 153 0.39 8.26 2.84
N VAL A 154 0.44 9.26 3.71
CA VAL A 154 0.54 10.67 3.35
C VAL A 154 1.73 11.30 4.06
N ARG A 155 2.16 12.47 3.57
CA ARG A 155 3.10 13.31 4.31
C ARG A 155 2.35 14.39 5.08
N SER A 156 2.62 14.48 6.37
CA SER A 156 2.19 15.63 7.16
C SER A 156 2.98 16.88 6.78
N HIS A 157 2.51 18.05 7.23
CA HIS A 157 3.15 19.34 6.97
C HIS A 157 4.61 19.40 7.45
N ASP A 158 4.96 18.68 8.51
CA ASP A 158 6.34 18.57 9.02
C ASP A 158 7.17 17.46 8.34
N GLY A 159 6.65 16.88 7.25
CA GLY A 159 7.36 15.90 6.42
C GLY A 159 7.37 14.47 6.96
N ARG A 160 6.67 14.18 8.07
CA ARG A 160 6.54 12.81 8.57
C ARG A 160 5.61 11.98 7.68
N HIS A 161 5.92 10.70 7.52
CA HIS A 161 5.00 9.77 6.86
C HIS A 161 3.94 9.33 7.86
N CYS A 162 2.69 9.61 7.53
CA CYS A 162 1.52 9.36 8.35
C CYS A 162 0.57 8.40 7.63
N VAL A 163 -0.19 7.65 8.42
CA VAL A 163 -1.35 6.91 7.94
C VAL A 163 -2.59 7.74 8.23
N ARG A 164 -3.49 7.83 7.24
CA ARG A 164 -4.84 8.38 7.45
C ARG A 164 -5.71 7.29 8.07
N CYS A 165 -6.34 7.56 9.19
CA CYS A 165 -7.31 6.63 9.77
C CYS A 165 -8.45 7.32 10.52
N THR A 166 -9.66 6.77 10.47
CA THR A 166 -10.78 7.17 11.32
C THR A 166 -10.66 6.59 12.74
N GLY A 167 -9.91 5.49 12.88
CA GLY A 167 -9.80 4.71 14.11
C GLY A 167 -10.77 3.52 14.16
N ASP A 168 -11.70 3.45 13.19
CA ASP A 168 -12.69 2.38 13.07
C ASP A 168 -12.29 1.34 12.00
N GLU A 169 -11.15 1.52 11.34
CA GLU A 169 -10.70 0.58 10.32
C GLU A 169 -10.44 -0.82 10.91
N PRO A 170 -10.83 -1.91 10.21
CA PRO A 170 -10.62 -3.28 10.69
C PRO A 170 -9.16 -3.59 11.01
N TRP A 171 -8.22 -2.94 10.31
CA TRP A 171 -6.79 -3.12 10.49
C TRP A 171 -6.21 -2.29 11.65
N PHE A 172 -6.92 -1.27 12.14
CA PHE A 172 -6.37 -0.29 13.07
C PHE A 172 -5.89 -0.89 14.40
N PRO A 173 -6.67 -1.76 15.09
CA PRO A 173 -6.22 -2.38 16.35
C PRO A 173 -4.94 -3.21 16.20
N TYR A 174 -4.67 -3.70 14.99
CA TYR A 174 -3.51 -4.52 14.68
C TYR A 174 -2.25 -3.69 14.44
N MET A 175 -2.41 -2.46 13.95
CA MET A 175 -1.31 -1.57 13.55
C MET A 175 -1.03 -0.46 14.55
N GLU A 176 -1.93 -0.19 15.50
CA GLU A 176 -1.79 0.92 16.46
C GLU A 176 -0.45 0.94 17.22
N SER A 177 0.16 -0.24 17.43
CA SER A 177 1.42 -0.37 18.16
C SER A 177 2.59 0.35 17.47
N VAL A 178 2.51 0.46 16.13
CA VAL A 178 3.53 1.09 15.28
C VAL A 178 3.11 2.48 14.77
N LEU A 179 2.02 3.04 15.32
CA LEU A 179 1.51 4.37 14.98
C LEU A 179 1.61 5.32 16.19
N GLY A 180 2.05 6.55 15.95
CA GLY A 180 2.23 7.56 16.99
C GLY A 180 0.92 8.26 17.39
N ASP A 181 1.07 9.36 18.11
CA ASP A 181 -0.02 10.29 18.42
C ASP A 181 -0.42 11.10 17.17
N PRO A 182 -1.68 11.55 17.06
CA PRO A 182 -2.13 12.35 15.93
C PRO A 182 -1.34 13.64 15.80
N VAL A 183 -0.89 13.93 14.58
CA VAL A 183 -0.20 15.18 14.25
C VAL A 183 -1.14 16.20 13.62
N ALA A 184 -2.25 15.71 13.07
CA ALA A 184 -3.36 16.50 12.56
C ALA A 184 -4.66 15.68 12.65
N VAL A 185 -5.77 16.41 12.63
CA VAL A 185 -7.11 15.86 12.47
C VAL A 185 -7.72 16.57 11.27
N GLU A 186 -8.12 15.79 10.28
CA GLU A 186 -8.70 16.26 9.03
C GLU A 186 -10.15 15.79 8.91
N GLU A 187 -10.90 16.42 8.02
CA GLU A 187 -12.27 16.05 7.71
C GLU A 187 -12.32 15.65 6.24
N GLU A 188 -12.98 14.53 5.96
CA GLU A 188 -13.25 14.08 4.61
C GLU A 188 -14.65 14.56 4.24
N GLU A 189 -14.73 15.46 3.27
CA GLU A 189 -15.98 15.98 2.74
C GLU A 189 -16.50 15.07 1.61
N GLY A 190 -17.79 14.79 1.62
CA GLY A 190 -18.50 14.09 0.57
C GLY A 190 -18.84 15.01 -0.61
N ASP A 191 -19.39 14.43 -1.66
CA ASP A 191 -19.72 15.14 -2.90
C ASP A 191 -20.76 16.27 -2.71
N ASP A 192 -21.55 16.21 -1.62
CA ASP A 192 -22.55 17.21 -1.22
C ASP A 192 -22.03 18.23 -0.18
N GLY A 193 -20.74 18.16 0.16
CA GLY A 193 -20.12 18.99 1.20
C GLY A 193 -20.42 18.54 2.63
N GLU A 194 -21.07 17.38 2.82
CA GLU A 194 -21.24 16.78 4.14
C GLU A 194 -19.90 16.20 4.63
N VAL A 195 -19.57 16.38 5.91
CA VAL A 195 -18.40 15.73 6.49
C VAL A 195 -18.69 14.24 6.69
N VAL A 196 -18.10 13.40 5.85
CA VAL A 196 -18.26 11.95 5.83
C VAL A 196 -17.44 11.27 6.93
N ALA A 197 -16.23 11.77 7.21
CA ALA A 197 -15.36 11.17 8.21
C ALA A 197 -14.41 12.19 8.87
N VAL A 198 -13.99 11.87 10.09
CA VAL A 198 -12.90 12.56 10.79
C VAL A 198 -11.66 11.66 10.73
N LEU A 199 -10.59 12.15 10.13
CA LEU A 199 -9.36 11.41 9.90
C LEU A 199 -8.25 11.89 10.82
N LEU A 200 -7.65 10.97 11.56
CA LEU A 200 -6.40 11.16 12.27
C LEU A 200 -5.23 10.95 11.30
N LEU A 201 -4.28 11.87 11.32
CA LEU A 201 -2.96 11.64 10.71
C LEU A 201 -2.00 11.09 11.76
N LEU A 202 -1.74 9.78 11.70
CA LEU A 202 -0.89 9.10 12.67
C LEU A 202 0.49 8.80 12.07
N PRO A 203 1.59 9.32 12.64
CA PRO A 203 2.93 9.10 12.12
C PRO A 203 3.33 7.63 12.28
N VAL A 204 3.97 7.07 11.25
CA VAL A 204 4.54 5.73 11.30
C VAL A 204 5.80 5.76 12.17
N LEU A 205 5.80 4.97 13.26
CA LEU A 205 6.94 4.92 14.19
C LEU A 205 8.07 4.07 13.59
N ARG A 206 9.07 4.77 13.06
CA ARG A 206 10.25 4.17 12.43
C ARG A 206 11.14 3.48 13.45
N ARG A 207 11.76 2.39 13.01
CA ARG A 207 12.78 1.67 13.78
C ARG A 207 14.11 1.73 13.02
N SER A 208 15.19 1.98 13.74
CA SER A 208 16.52 2.19 13.16
C SER A 208 17.15 0.93 12.57
N SER A 209 16.89 -0.25 13.13
CA SER A 209 17.46 -1.51 12.63
C SER A 209 16.61 -2.72 12.99
N PRO A 210 16.68 -3.82 12.22
CA PRO A 210 15.96 -5.07 12.50
C PRO A 210 16.44 -5.81 13.76
N THR A 211 17.50 -5.34 14.42
CA THR A 211 18.03 -5.90 15.67
C THR A 211 17.85 -4.98 16.87
N ALA A 212 17.33 -3.76 16.71
CA ALA A 212 17.08 -2.84 17.83
C ALA A 212 15.71 -3.09 18.47
N CYS A 213 15.61 -2.93 19.78
CA CYS A 213 14.36 -3.00 20.54
C CYS A 213 13.45 -1.83 20.15
N VAL A 214 12.18 -2.10 19.84
CA VAL A 214 11.20 -1.06 19.46
C VAL A 214 10.92 -0.05 20.57
N HIS A 215 11.17 -0.43 21.84
CA HIS A 215 10.90 0.43 22.99
C HIS A 215 12.14 1.22 23.42
N CYS A 216 13.25 0.54 23.73
CA CYS A 216 14.43 1.19 24.30
C CYS A 216 15.59 1.42 23.30
N GLY A 217 15.48 0.92 22.06
CA GLY A 217 16.54 1.01 21.06
C GLY A 217 17.74 0.06 21.27
N GLY A 218 17.84 -0.63 22.41
CA GLY A 218 18.92 -1.59 22.71
C GLY A 218 18.89 -2.85 21.83
N GLU A 219 19.98 -3.62 21.81
CA GLU A 219 20.06 -4.83 20.98
C GLU A 219 19.08 -5.92 21.46
N VAL A 220 18.34 -6.51 20.52
CA VAL A 220 17.49 -7.68 20.77
C VAL A 220 18.37 -8.94 20.77
N PRO A 221 18.37 -9.72 21.86
CA PRO A 221 19.19 -10.93 21.97
C PRO A 221 18.97 -11.91 20.81
N LYS A 222 20.03 -12.59 20.38
CA LYS A 222 19.97 -13.53 19.23
C LYS A 222 18.88 -14.60 19.37
N HIS A 223 18.69 -15.13 20.58
CA HIS A 223 17.66 -16.14 20.89
C HIS A 223 16.24 -15.56 20.88
N MET A 224 16.09 -14.23 20.97
CA MET A 224 14.83 -13.50 20.89
C MET A 224 14.66 -12.78 19.55
N ARG A 225 15.41 -13.11 18.49
CA ARG A 225 15.30 -12.40 17.19
C ARG A 225 13.91 -12.43 16.53
N ARG A 226 13.01 -13.32 16.97
CA ARG A 226 11.59 -13.31 16.56
C ARG A 226 10.77 -12.26 17.31
N SER A 227 11.25 -11.80 18.47
CA SER A 227 10.74 -10.66 19.22
C SER A 227 11.32 -9.36 18.66
N VAL A 228 10.55 -8.28 18.77
CA VAL A 228 11.02 -6.90 18.52
C VAL A 228 11.40 -6.17 19.80
N LEU A 229 11.27 -6.84 20.94
CA LEU A 229 11.52 -6.32 22.28
C LEU A 229 12.63 -7.14 22.94
N CYS A 230 13.57 -6.46 23.61
CA CYS A 230 14.76 -7.11 24.17
C CYS A 230 14.52 -7.80 25.52
N SER A 231 13.39 -7.54 26.19
CA SER A 231 13.07 -8.12 27.49
C SER A 231 11.57 -8.07 27.79
N PRO A 232 11.07 -8.90 28.74
CA PRO A 232 9.68 -8.79 29.23
C PRO A 232 9.34 -7.42 29.83
N ALA A 233 10.32 -6.75 30.45
CA ALA A 233 10.13 -5.40 30.99
C ALA A 233 9.90 -4.37 29.86
N CYS A 234 10.65 -4.47 28.76
CA CYS A 234 10.41 -3.65 27.57
C CYS A 234 9.06 -3.97 26.91
N ASP A 235 8.62 -5.23 26.91
CA ASP A 235 7.29 -5.58 26.41
C ASP A 235 6.19 -4.94 27.24
N ALA A 236 6.22 -5.08 28.57
CA ALA A 236 5.24 -4.45 29.46
C ALA A 236 5.20 -2.91 29.30
N ALA A 237 6.37 -2.27 29.24
CA ALA A 237 6.47 -0.83 29.03
C ALA A 237 5.96 -0.40 27.64
N HIS A 238 6.23 -1.20 26.60
CA HIS A 238 5.71 -0.95 25.26
C HIS A 238 4.18 -1.06 25.21
N GLN A 239 3.59 -2.09 25.81
CA GLN A 239 2.13 -2.24 25.88
C GLN A 239 1.48 -1.07 26.62
N LEU A 240 2.10 -0.60 27.71
CA LEU A 240 1.62 0.58 28.44
C LEU A 240 1.66 1.84 27.55
N GLU A 241 2.74 2.08 26.81
CA GLU A 241 2.84 3.21 25.89
C GLU A 241 1.82 3.12 24.74
N VAL A 242 1.53 1.91 24.24
CA VAL A 242 0.47 1.70 23.24
C VAL A 242 -0.90 2.08 23.81
N ALA A 243 -1.21 1.63 25.03
CA ALA A 243 -2.46 1.96 25.70
C ALA A 243 -2.61 3.46 25.94
N GLN A 244 -1.55 4.13 26.41
CA GLN A 244 -1.57 5.58 26.63
C GLN A 244 -1.76 6.37 25.31
N ARG A 245 -1.13 5.96 24.21
CA ARG A 245 -1.38 6.55 22.89
C ARG A 245 -2.83 6.38 22.45
N ARG A 246 -3.43 5.22 22.74
CA ARG A 246 -4.85 4.97 22.45
C ARG A 246 -5.73 5.95 23.21
N GLU A 247 -5.53 6.10 24.52
CA GLU A 247 -6.29 7.06 25.35
C GLU A 247 -6.14 8.51 24.83
N ARG A 248 -4.94 8.90 24.41
CA ARG A 248 -4.71 10.23 23.80
C ARG A 248 -5.47 10.41 22.49
N ARG A 249 -5.49 9.40 21.61
CA ARG A 249 -6.27 9.44 20.35
C ARG A 249 -7.77 9.55 20.61
N ASP A 250 -8.28 8.76 21.55
CA ASP A 250 -9.70 8.77 21.92
C ASP A 250 -10.10 10.13 22.51
N ALA A 251 -9.24 10.73 23.34
CA ALA A 251 -9.46 12.07 23.88
C ALA A 251 -9.50 13.16 22.78
N VAL A 252 -8.62 13.08 21.78
CA VAL A 252 -8.61 14.01 20.63
C VAL A 252 -9.92 13.90 19.84
N LEU A 253 -10.36 12.68 19.54
CA LEU A 253 -11.63 12.44 18.84
C LEU A 253 -12.83 12.94 19.65
N ALA A 254 -12.86 12.66 20.95
CA ALA A 254 -13.93 13.13 21.85
C ALA A 254 -13.98 14.66 21.93
N ALA A 255 -12.83 15.33 22.08
CA ALA A 255 -12.75 16.79 22.11
C ALA A 255 -13.26 17.41 20.79
N ARG A 256 -12.93 16.81 19.63
CA ARG A 256 -13.43 17.28 18.34
C ARG A 256 -14.94 17.14 18.22
N ARG A 257 -15.52 16.01 18.66
CA ARG A 257 -16.98 15.78 18.68
C ARG A 257 -17.70 16.82 19.55
N LEU A 258 -17.17 17.12 20.74
CA LEU A 258 -17.72 18.14 21.64
C LEU A 258 -17.65 19.55 21.04
N ALA A 259 -16.55 19.91 20.38
CA ALA A 259 -16.41 21.21 19.73
C ALA A 259 -17.46 21.44 18.65
N LYS A 260 -17.78 20.40 17.83
CA LYS A 260 -18.83 20.49 16.81
C LYS A 260 -20.22 20.72 17.42
N LEU A 261 -20.56 19.98 18.48
CA LEU A 261 -21.85 20.15 19.17
C LEU A 261 -22.04 21.58 19.71
N ASN A 262 -20.97 22.21 20.20
CA ASN A 262 -21.01 23.58 20.70
C ASN A 262 -21.14 24.63 19.60
N ILE A 263 -20.64 24.37 18.38
CA ILE A 263 -20.81 25.28 17.23
C ILE A 263 -22.25 25.25 16.72
N HIS A 264 -22.93 24.10 16.78
CA HIS A 264 -24.33 23.97 16.34
C HIS A 264 -25.36 24.39 17.40
N ALA A 265 -24.93 24.71 18.62
CA ALA A 265 -25.79 25.14 19.73
C ALA A 265 -25.87 26.68 19.88
N VAL A 266 -25.17 27.44 19.03
CA VAL A 266 -25.16 28.91 18.98
C VAL A 266 -25.80 29.38 17.69
#